data_AF-A0A4Y6RQV2-F1
#
_entry.id   AF-A0A4Y6RQV2-F1
#
_cell.length_a   1.000
_cell.length_b   1.000
_cell.length_c   1.000
_cell.angle_alpha   90.00
_cell.angle_beta   90.00
_cell.angle_gamma   90.00
#
_symmetry.space_group_name_H-M   'P 1'
#
loop_
_entity.id
_entity.type
_entity.pdbx_description
1 polymer ?
#
loop_
_entity_poly.entity_id
_entity_poly.type
_entity_poly.pdbx_seq_one_letter_code
_entity_poly.pdbx_strand_id
1 'polypeptide(L)'
;MGTVFYKNFLQNERGAILPIFGVLVLMMVVIGGAAIDVSRAVNAREKLSYAIDAAALAVATDLSTSVMTDDEISAAIEDSFRANLANAEFLDKAIENLSFVVDSDEGTINISSSASLSTYFLDVGGYGVSAFGPDAFNFGTNAQVSYSRFDVELALVVDVTGSMGWSIGSSSTIRIVALREASEELVNILLPADAPPSTSKVRISLVPYSQGVNLGSYAEKVKGGDYHSVSGDCVTERQDYDGNEVMLTDMPYNYYTDSSPPPLESFYGGGTDRCSSSSEMMPLTNDRDELISAIQALNDAGGTAGQTGIVWGWNSISPSYSNLWPTDSAPEAYTNTDVLKFAIIMTDGDNNRYYDMVATTEWEQVEVCRMVYRRGRWRERCWDEWQEVSTYEWDEIGEGQSYSNTSSTRSRDLCTAMKNSGIEIFGVYFGTDDDSAGALNMASCASSGNYYQATSSEGLIQAFSNIAKKIQQIYLSK
;
A
#
# COMPACT_ATOMS: atom_id res chain seq x y z
N MET A 1 101.42 -11.74 -20.23
CA MET A 1 100.64 -10.58 -19.73
C MET A 1 99.13 -10.82 -19.62
N GLY A 2 98.56 -11.96 -20.05
CA GLY A 2 97.10 -12.19 -20.03
C GLY A 2 96.52 -12.91 -18.80
N THR A 3 97.29 -13.71 -18.06
CA THR A 3 96.78 -14.55 -16.96
C THR A 3 96.67 -13.85 -15.60
N VAL A 4 97.40 -12.75 -15.39
CA VAL A 4 97.34 -11.96 -14.14
C VAL A 4 96.11 -11.04 -14.12
N PHE A 5 95.65 -10.58 -15.28
CA PHE A 5 94.46 -9.73 -15.40
C PHE A 5 93.15 -10.47 -15.05
N TYR A 6 93.04 -11.74 -15.43
CA TYR A 6 91.83 -12.55 -15.20
C TYR A 6 91.65 -12.93 -13.72
N LYS A 7 92.75 -13.23 -13.01
CA LYS A 7 92.73 -13.49 -11.56
C LYS A 7 92.37 -12.24 -10.74
N ASN A 8 92.85 -11.06 -11.15
CA ASN A 8 92.51 -9.80 -10.47
C ASN A 8 91.07 -9.32 -10.76
N PHE A 9 90.44 -9.76 -11.86
CA PHE A 9 89.02 -9.46 -12.14
C PHE A 9 88.07 -10.34 -11.31
N LEU A 10 88.42 -11.62 -11.11
CA LEU A 10 87.63 -12.57 -10.30
C LEU A 10 87.73 -12.34 -8.79
N GLN A 11 88.78 -11.68 -8.30
CA GLN A 11 88.96 -11.34 -6.87
C GLN A 11 88.49 -9.92 -6.50
N ASN A 12 87.88 -9.19 -7.44
CA ASN A 12 87.49 -7.80 -7.22
C ASN A 12 86.09 -7.71 -6.58
N GLU A 13 86.02 -7.82 -5.25
CA GLU A 13 84.76 -7.76 -4.49
C GLU A 13 84.10 -6.37 -4.46
N ARG A 14 84.77 -5.34 -5.00
CA ARG A 14 84.28 -3.94 -5.02
C ARG A 14 83.04 -3.71 -5.90
N GLY A 15 82.56 -4.73 -6.63
CA GLY A 15 81.33 -4.70 -7.43
C GLY A 15 80.23 -5.68 -7.00
N ALA A 16 80.44 -6.50 -5.96
CA ALA A 16 79.49 -7.56 -5.55
C ALA A 16 78.18 -7.03 -4.96
N ILE A 17 78.15 -5.76 -4.53
CA ILE A 17 76.95 -5.10 -4.00
C ILE A 17 75.92 -4.84 -5.10
N LEU A 18 76.35 -4.57 -6.34
CA LEU A 18 75.46 -4.17 -7.44
C LEU A 18 74.47 -5.28 -7.87
N PRO A 19 74.91 -6.55 -8.02
CA PRO A 19 73.99 -7.67 -8.28
C PRO A 19 73.02 -7.95 -7.13
N ILE A 20 73.51 -7.92 -5.87
CA ILE A 20 72.67 -8.18 -4.68
C ILE A 20 71.64 -7.06 -4.50
N PHE A 21 72.05 -5.81 -4.68
CA PHE A 21 71.18 -4.64 -4.68
C PHE A 21 70.12 -4.73 -5.78
N GLY A 22 70.51 -5.13 -6.99
CA GLY A 22 69.57 -5.35 -8.11
C GLY A 22 68.50 -6.40 -7.77
N VAL A 23 68.88 -7.51 -7.15
CA VAL A 23 67.92 -8.55 -6.71
C VAL A 23 67.01 -8.05 -5.60
N LEU A 24 67.54 -7.31 -4.61
CA LEU A 24 66.72 -6.73 -3.53
C LEU A 24 65.71 -5.69 -4.03
N VAL A 25 66.11 -4.82 -4.95
CA VAL A 25 65.20 -3.84 -5.57
C VAL A 25 64.10 -4.56 -6.35
N LEU A 26 64.45 -5.60 -7.12
CA LEU A 26 63.47 -6.41 -7.84
C LEU A 26 62.50 -7.09 -6.87
N MET A 27 62.99 -7.64 -5.76
CA MET A 27 62.16 -8.25 -4.73
C MET A 27 61.21 -7.24 -4.06
N MET A 28 61.67 -6.02 -3.77
CA MET A 28 60.82 -4.96 -3.22
C MET A 28 59.74 -4.52 -4.21
N VAL A 29 60.05 -4.40 -5.50
CA VAL A 29 59.08 -4.07 -6.54
C VAL A 29 58.02 -5.16 -6.67
N VAL A 30 58.42 -6.44 -6.63
CA VAL A 30 57.47 -7.57 -6.67
C VAL A 30 56.56 -7.57 -5.44
N ILE A 31 57.10 -7.38 -4.23
CA ILE A 31 56.28 -7.35 -3.00
C ILE A 31 55.33 -6.15 -2.99
N GLY A 32 55.81 -4.96 -3.33
CA GLY A 32 54.98 -3.76 -3.41
C GLY A 32 53.93 -3.87 -4.51
N GLY A 33 54.31 -4.43 -5.66
CA GLY A 33 53.43 -4.69 -6.78
C GLY A 33 52.33 -5.72 -6.47
N ALA A 34 52.69 -6.82 -5.82
CA ALA A 34 51.73 -7.81 -5.33
C ALA A 34 50.71 -7.20 -4.35
N ALA A 35 51.17 -6.31 -3.45
CA ALA A 35 50.27 -5.58 -2.57
C ALA A 35 49.31 -4.66 -3.34
N ILE A 36 49.76 -4.02 -4.42
CA ILE A 36 48.91 -3.22 -5.31
C ILE A 36 47.89 -4.12 -6.03
N ASP A 37 48.31 -5.25 -6.59
CA ASP A 37 47.40 -6.17 -7.30
C ASP A 37 46.34 -6.76 -6.36
N VAL A 38 46.72 -7.17 -5.15
CA VAL A 38 45.77 -7.63 -4.12
C VAL A 38 44.83 -6.50 -3.73
N SER A 39 45.33 -5.28 -3.50
CA SER A 39 44.51 -4.12 -3.18
C SER A 39 43.50 -3.82 -4.29
N ARG A 40 43.92 -3.86 -5.56
CA ARG A 40 43.03 -3.73 -6.73
C ARG A 40 41.96 -4.82 -6.75
N ALA A 41 42.33 -6.08 -6.52
CA ALA A 41 41.39 -7.19 -6.50
C ALA A 41 40.37 -7.08 -5.36
N VAL A 42 40.79 -6.67 -4.15
CA VAL A 42 39.90 -6.44 -3.01
C VAL A 42 38.92 -5.28 -3.31
N ASN A 43 39.42 -4.15 -3.83
CA ASN A 43 38.57 -3.03 -4.23
C ASN A 43 37.59 -3.41 -5.36
N ALA A 44 38.01 -4.27 -6.30
CA ALA A 44 37.13 -4.78 -7.35
C ALA A 44 36.03 -5.67 -6.79
N ARG A 45 36.36 -6.58 -5.87
CA ARG A 45 35.38 -7.42 -5.16
C ARG A 45 34.40 -6.58 -4.34
N GLU A 46 34.87 -5.55 -3.65
CA GLU A 46 34.01 -4.63 -2.89
C GLU A 46 33.02 -3.90 -3.79
N LYS A 47 33.49 -3.36 -4.92
CA LYS A 47 32.62 -2.74 -5.93
C LYS A 47 31.58 -3.71 -6.50
N LEU A 48 31.99 -4.95 -6.79
CA LEU A 48 31.06 -5.98 -7.23
C LEU A 48 30.01 -6.26 -6.15
N SER A 49 30.40 -6.41 -4.88
CA SER A 49 29.46 -6.64 -3.77
C SER A 49 28.43 -5.53 -3.68
N TYR A 50 28.88 -4.27 -3.71
CA TYR A 50 27.99 -3.11 -3.69
C TYR A 50 27.00 -3.11 -4.87
N ALA A 51 27.47 -3.47 -6.07
CA ALA A 51 26.62 -3.55 -7.25
C ALA A 51 25.59 -4.69 -7.17
N ILE A 52 25.97 -5.87 -6.65
CA ILE A 52 25.02 -6.97 -6.44
C ILE A 52 23.98 -6.57 -5.40
N ASP A 53 24.37 -5.98 -4.27
CA ASP A 53 23.44 -5.57 -3.21
C ASP A 53 22.43 -4.53 -3.72
N ALA A 54 22.90 -3.55 -4.49
CA ALA A 54 22.03 -2.55 -5.13
C ALA A 54 21.07 -3.17 -6.16
N ALA A 55 21.55 -4.11 -6.98
CA ALA A 55 20.72 -4.82 -7.94
C ALA A 55 19.68 -5.72 -7.27
N ALA A 56 20.08 -6.45 -6.24
CA ALA A 56 19.20 -7.28 -5.44
C ALA A 56 18.05 -6.46 -4.85
N LEU A 57 18.36 -5.33 -4.21
CA LEU A 57 17.34 -4.47 -3.62
C LEU A 57 16.39 -3.86 -4.65
N ALA A 58 16.91 -3.45 -5.81
CA ALA A 58 16.08 -2.92 -6.91
C ALA A 58 15.08 -3.98 -7.39
N VAL A 59 15.57 -5.16 -7.76
CA VAL A 59 14.71 -6.26 -8.23
C VAL A 59 13.72 -6.73 -7.16
N ALA A 60 14.14 -6.79 -5.90
CA ALA A 60 13.23 -7.15 -4.81
C ALA A 60 12.09 -6.14 -4.65
N THR A 61 12.33 -4.86 -4.94
CA THR A 61 11.30 -3.82 -4.94
C THR A 61 10.30 -4.07 -6.06
N ASP A 62 10.77 -4.35 -7.28
CA ASP A 62 9.91 -4.57 -8.45
C ASP A 62 9.10 -5.87 -8.33
N LEU A 63 9.73 -6.95 -7.85
CA LEU A 63 9.06 -8.23 -7.55
C LEU A 63 8.02 -8.13 -6.44
N SER A 64 8.14 -7.13 -5.55
CA SER A 64 7.19 -6.92 -4.47
C SER A 64 5.89 -6.25 -4.92
N THR A 65 5.92 -5.51 -6.03
CA THR A 65 4.75 -4.79 -6.58
C THR A 65 4.21 -5.44 -7.84
N SER A 66 5.03 -6.22 -8.55
CA SER A 66 4.65 -6.81 -9.83
C SER A 66 5.15 -8.25 -10.02
N VAL A 67 4.50 -8.97 -10.91
CA VAL A 67 4.96 -10.27 -11.41
C VAL A 67 5.91 -10.02 -12.58
N MET A 68 7.13 -10.56 -12.49
CA MET A 68 8.18 -10.42 -13.52
C MET A 68 8.56 -11.78 -14.10
N THR A 69 8.96 -11.78 -15.37
CA THR A 69 9.57 -12.91 -16.06
C THR A 69 11.08 -12.96 -15.83
N ASP A 70 11.70 -14.13 -16.03
CA ASP A 70 13.16 -14.30 -15.89
C ASP A 70 13.96 -13.33 -16.79
N ASP A 71 13.44 -13.00 -17.98
CA ASP A 71 14.08 -12.06 -18.91
C ASP A 71 14.02 -10.62 -18.36
N GLU A 72 12.90 -10.21 -17.75
CA GLU A 72 12.75 -8.90 -17.11
C GLU A 72 13.64 -8.76 -15.88
N ILE A 73 13.73 -9.82 -15.06
CA ILE A 73 14.63 -9.86 -13.90
C ILE A 73 16.09 -9.74 -14.35
N SER A 74 16.48 -10.49 -15.39
CA SER A 74 17.83 -10.43 -15.95
C SER A 74 18.18 -9.00 -16.42
N ALA A 75 17.27 -8.36 -17.15
CA ALA A 75 17.45 -7.01 -17.65
C ALA A 75 17.60 -5.98 -16.51
N ALA A 76 16.75 -6.06 -15.47
CA ALA A 76 16.82 -5.16 -14.32
C ALA A 76 18.14 -5.30 -13.54
N ILE A 77 18.65 -6.53 -13.37
CA ILE A 77 19.95 -6.75 -12.73
C ILE A 77 21.09 -6.19 -13.59
N GLU A 78 21.05 -6.43 -14.90
CA GLU A 78 22.06 -5.91 -15.83
C GLU A 78 22.10 -4.38 -15.82
N ASP A 79 20.95 -3.71 -15.85
CA ASP A 79 20.86 -2.25 -15.82
C ASP A 79 21.45 -1.69 -14.52
N SER A 80 21.16 -2.33 -13.37
CA SER A 80 21.77 -1.95 -12.09
C SER A 80 23.28 -2.18 -12.08
N PHE A 81 23.78 -3.28 -12.67
CA PHE A 81 25.22 -3.52 -12.80
C PHE A 81 25.87 -2.44 -13.66
N ARG A 82 25.29 -2.09 -14.81
CA ARG A 82 25.81 -1.04 -15.71
C ARG A 82 25.82 0.32 -15.01
N ALA A 83 24.81 0.63 -14.21
CA ALA A 83 24.75 1.87 -13.43
C ALA A 83 25.85 1.94 -12.35
N ASN A 84 26.08 0.84 -11.62
CA ASN A 84 27.01 0.81 -10.48
C ASN A 84 28.47 0.51 -10.87
N LEU A 85 28.70 -0.11 -12.03
CA LEU A 85 30.01 -0.58 -12.49
C LEU A 85 30.45 0.03 -13.84
N ALA A 86 29.85 1.14 -14.29
CA ALA A 86 30.11 1.75 -15.60
C ALA A 86 31.61 1.94 -15.96
N ASN A 87 32.48 2.14 -14.96
CA ASN A 87 33.92 2.35 -15.14
C ASN A 87 34.77 1.16 -14.66
N ALA A 88 34.16 0.01 -14.39
CA ALA A 88 34.86 -1.18 -13.93
C ALA A 88 35.34 -2.01 -15.12
N GLU A 89 36.64 -2.28 -15.18
CA GLU A 89 37.26 -3.12 -16.23
C GLU A 89 36.70 -4.56 -16.27
N PHE A 90 36.04 -5.00 -15.20
CA PHE A 90 35.49 -6.34 -15.03
C PHE A 90 33.97 -6.43 -15.28
N LEU A 91 33.31 -5.34 -15.68
CA LEU A 91 31.85 -5.28 -15.87
C LEU A 91 31.34 -6.34 -16.83
N ASP A 92 31.92 -6.47 -18.02
CA ASP A 92 31.45 -7.42 -19.03
C ASP A 92 31.51 -8.87 -18.52
N LYS A 93 32.56 -9.22 -17.76
CA LYS A 93 32.68 -10.53 -17.13
C LYS A 93 31.71 -10.73 -15.96
N ALA A 94 31.42 -9.68 -15.20
CA ALA A 94 30.41 -9.74 -14.15
C ALA A 94 29.00 -9.99 -14.72
N ILE A 95 28.67 -9.38 -15.86
CA ILE A 95 27.39 -9.61 -16.56
C ILE A 95 27.36 -11.02 -17.20
N GLU A 96 28.43 -11.45 -17.86
CA GLU A 96 28.50 -12.79 -18.48
C GLU A 96 28.31 -13.93 -17.47
N ASN A 97 28.83 -13.77 -16.25
CA ASN A 97 28.72 -14.75 -15.18
C ASN A 97 27.58 -14.46 -14.19
N LEU A 98 26.64 -13.59 -14.56
CA LEU A 98 25.46 -13.32 -13.75
C LEU A 98 24.56 -14.56 -13.69
N SER A 99 24.08 -14.89 -12.51
CA SER A 99 23.02 -15.88 -12.33
C SER A 99 22.14 -15.48 -11.16
N PHE A 100 20.86 -15.83 -11.24
CA PHE A 100 19.91 -15.61 -10.15
C PHE A 100 19.00 -16.83 -9.99
N VAL A 101 18.44 -16.97 -8.79
CA VAL A 101 17.43 -17.97 -8.46
C VAL A 101 16.34 -17.26 -7.66
N VAL A 102 15.11 -17.32 -8.17
CA VAL A 102 13.92 -16.81 -7.49
C VAL A 102 13.22 -17.98 -6.80
N ASP A 103 12.98 -17.84 -5.51
CA ASP A 103 12.13 -18.73 -4.72
C ASP A 103 10.82 -17.99 -4.42
N SER A 104 9.77 -18.32 -5.17
CA SER A 104 8.44 -17.72 -5.01
C SER A 104 7.73 -18.17 -3.74
N ASP A 105 8.09 -19.35 -3.22
CA ASP A 105 7.46 -19.92 -2.02
C ASP A 105 8.03 -19.28 -0.75
N GLU A 106 9.34 -19.00 -0.73
CA GLU A 106 9.98 -18.27 0.37
C GLU A 106 10.00 -16.75 0.14
N GLY A 107 9.66 -16.28 -1.07
CA GLY A 107 9.74 -14.87 -1.44
C GLY A 107 11.17 -14.35 -1.40
N THR A 108 12.14 -15.10 -1.94
CA THR A 108 13.55 -14.69 -1.95
C THR A 108 14.15 -14.72 -3.35
N ILE A 109 15.09 -13.81 -3.60
CA ILE A 109 15.94 -13.85 -4.79
C ILE A 109 17.40 -13.90 -4.36
N ASN A 110 18.12 -14.87 -4.92
CA ASN A 110 19.55 -15.04 -4.77
C ASN A 110 20.23 -14.61 -6.06
N ILE A 111 21.07 -13.59 -6.01
CA ILE A 111 21.85 -13.11 -7.15
C ILE A 111 23.31 -13.45 -6.90
N SER A 112 23.99 -14.01 -7.90
CA SER A 112 25.43 -14.24 -7.84
C SER A 112 26.12 -13.83 -9.12
N SER A 113 27.32 -13.29 -8.98
CA SER A 113 28.17 -12.93 -10.11
C SER A 113 29.64 -13.12 -9.74
N SER A 114 30.45 -13.38 -10.76
CA SER A 114 31.90 -13.51 -10.62
C SER A 114 32.62 -12.82 -11.76
N ALA A 115 33.81 -12.30 -11.48
CA ALA A 115 34.66 -11.66 -12.47
C ALA A 115 36.13 -11.89 -12.16
N SER A 116 36.99 -11.48 -13.09
CA SER A 116 38.43 -11.64 -13.00
C SER A 116 39.14 -10.34 -13.30
N LEU A 117 40.20 -10.01 -12.54
CA LEU A 117 41.05 -8.86 -12.79
C LEU A 117 42.49 -9.30 -13.05
N SER A 118 43.06 -8.89 -14.17
CA SER A 118 44.45 -9.17 -14.52
C SER A 118 45.42 -8.46 -13.57
N THR A 119 46.46 -9.19 -13.18
CA THR A 119 47.56 -8.65 -12.35
C THR A 119 48.54 -7.87 -13.21
N TYR A 120 49.16 -6.82 -12.68
CA TYR A 120 50.18 -6.04 -13.40
C TYR A 120 51.60 -6.37 -12.96
N PHE A 121 51.78 -6.75 -11.69
CA PHE A 121 53.10 -6.96 -11.09
C PHE A 121 53.38 -8.43 -10.77
N LEU A 122 52.33 -9.23 -10.54
CA LEU A 122 52.47 -10.68 -10.44
C LEU A 122 52.69 -11.32 -11.81
N ASP A 123 52.10 -10.76 -12.87
CA ASP A 123 52.44 -11.05 -14.27
C ASP A 123 53.59 -10.14 -14.76
N VAL A 124 54.83 -10.51 -14.45
CA VAL A 124 56.02 -9.81 -14.97
C VAL A 124 56.27 -10.19 -16.44
N GLY A 125 55.42 -9.67 -17.33
CA GLY A 125 55.65 -9.55 -18.77
C GLY A 125 55.70 -10.86 -19.56
N GLY A 126 54.90 -11.88 -19.21
CA GLY A 126 54.83 -13.13 -19.98
C GLY A 126 56.05 -14.06 -19.84
N TYR A 127 57.05 -13.69 -19.03
CA TYR A 127 58.07 -14.61 -18.50
C TYR A 127 57.62 -15.28 -17.21
N GLY A 128 56.30 -15.30 -16.99
CA GLY A 128 55.57 -15.84 -15.86
C GLY A 128 56.29 -17.02 -15.25
N VAL A 129 57.05 -16.75 -14.20
CA VAL A 129 57.43 -17.81 -13.30
C VAL A 129 56.13 -18.08 -12.56
N SER A 130 55.49 -19.19 -12.90
CA SER A 130 54.40 -19.81 -12.12
C SER A 130 54.74 -20.00 -10.63
N ALA A 131 55.95 -19.62 -10.22
CA ALA A 131 56.43 -19.50 -8.85
C ALA A 131 55.93 -18.26 -8.07
N PHE A 132 55.46 -17.17 -8.72
CA PHE A 132 55.16 -15.91 -7.99
C PHE A 132 53.67 -15.59 -7.78
N GLY A 133 52.74 -16.04 -8.64
CA GLY A 133 51.31 -15.78 -8.44
C GLY A 133 50.44 -16.13 -9.66
N PRO A 134 49.11 -15.99 -9.56
CA PRO A 134 48.18 -16.17 -10.67
C PRO A 134 48.17 -14.95 -11.61
N ASP A 135 47.95 -15.18 -12.91
CA ASP A 135 47.88 -14.11 -13.93
C ASP A 135 46.68 -13.18 -13.74
N ALA A 136 45.59 -13.70 -13.14
CA ALA A 136 44.40 -12.95 -12.77
C ALA A 136 43.86 -13.38 -11.40
N PHE A 137 43.25 -12.43 -10.69
CA PHE A 137 42.47 -12.72 -9.50
C PHE A 137 41.00 -12.91 -9.87
N ASN A 138 40.48 -14.10 -9.58
CA ASN A 138 39.04 -14.37 -9.66
C ASN A 138 38.38 -13.98 -8.34
N PHE A 139 37.26 -13.28 -8.43
CA PHE A 139 36.43 -12.92 -7.30
C PHE A 139 34.97 -13.08 -7.67
N GLY A 140 34.16 -13.44 -6.69
CA GLY A 140 32.72 -13.57 -6.83
C GLY A 140 32.04 -13.25 -5.53
N THR A 141 30.78 -12.86 -5.64
CA THR A 141 29.93 -12.55 -4.50
C THR A 141 28.50 -12.93 -4.81
N ASN A 142 27.71 -13.06 -3.76
CA ASN A 142 26.30 -13.32 -3.83
C ASN A 142 25.56 -12.39 -2.87
N ALA A 143 24.32 -12.07 -3.19
CA ALA A 143 23.39 -11.41 -2.30
C ALA A 143 22.06 -12.15 -2.33
N GLN A 144 21.47 -12.32 -1.16
CA GLN A 144 20.11 -12.80 -1.00
C GLN A 144 19.27 -11.66 -0.42
N VAL A 145 18.10 -11.45 -1.00
CA VAL A 145 17.13 -10.49 -0.51
C VAL A 145 15.74 -11.09 -0.62
N SER A 146 14.87 -10.73 0.32
CA SER A 146 13.48 -11.15 0.32
C SER A 146 12.60 -10.10 -0.35
N TYR A 147 11.50 -10.52 -0.98
CA TYR A 147 10.50 -9.68 -1.64
C TYR A 147 9.08 -10.16 -1.27
N SER A 148 8.06 -9.33 -1.54
CA SER A 148 6.68 -9.71 -1.27
C SER A 148 6.15 -10.76 -2.25
N ARG A 149 5.75 -11.92 -1.73
CA ARG A 149 4.97 -12.91 -2.49
C ARG A 149 3.46 -12.68 -2.44
N PHE A 150 2.97 -11.82 -1.54
CA PHE A 150 1.54 -11.63 -1.30
C PHE A 150 0.96 -10.57 -2.23
N ASP A 151 -0.28 -10.80 -2.65
CA ASP A 151 -1.14 -9.80 -3.28
C ASP A 151 -1.76 -8.90 -2.20
N VAL A 152 -2.20 -7.72 -2.62
CA VAL A 152 -2.60 -6.63 -1.72
C VAL A 152 -3.90 -6.01 -2.17
N GLU A 153 -4.87 -5.97 -1.26
CA GLU A 153 -6.08 -5.17 -1.42
C GLU A 153 -6.12 -4.08 -0.38
N LEU A 154 -6.12 -2.83 -0.85
CA LEU A 154 -6.01 -1.66 0.00
C LEU A 154 -7.24 -0.76 -0.13
N ALA A 155 -7.94 -0.54 0.97
CA ALA A 155 -8.96 0.50 1.08
C ALA A 155 -8.33 1.84 1.47
N LEU A 156 -8.32 2.81 0.56
CA LEU A 156 -7.90 4.17 0.83
C LEU A 156 -9.13 5.04 1.16
N VAL A 157 -9.40 5.19 2.46
CA VAL A 157 -10.55 5.94 2.99
C VAL A 157 -10.14 7.37 3.29
N VAL A 158 -10.67 8.32 2.53
CA VAL A 158 -10.22 9.72 2.55
C VAL A 158 -11.33 10.67 2.97
N ASP A 159 -11.04 11.46 4.00
CA ASP A 159 -11.92 12.51 4.47
C ASP A 159 -11.89 13.70 3.49
N VAL A 160 -13.07 14.01 2.95
CA VAL A 160 -13.28 15.15 2.05
C VAL A 160 -14.30 16.13 2.65
N THR A 161 -14.32 16.25 3.97
CA THR A 161 -15.24 17.14 4.71
C THR A 161 -14.74 18.57 4.73
N GLY A 162 -15.63 19.53 5.04
CA GLY A 162 -15.28 20.95 5.00
C GLY A 162 -14.12 21.37 5.94
N SER A 163 -13.85 20.62 7.01
CA SER A 163 -12.71 20.88 7.90
C SER A 163 -11.36 20.49 7.27
N MET A 164 -11.38 19.68 6.20
CA MET A 164 -10.19 19.37 5.39
C MET A 164 -9.77 20.55 4.49
N GLY A 165 -10.63 21.55 4.32
CA GLY A 165 -10.25 22.83 3.69
C GLY A 165 -9.38 23.73 4.58
N TRP A 166 -9.11 23.34 5.83
CA TRP A 166 -8.37 24.16 6.79
C TRP A 166 -6.86 23.85 6.81
N SER A 167 -6.09 24.78 7.36
CA SER A 167 -4.66 24.61 7.60
C SER A 167 -4.36 23.56 8.66
N ILE A 168 -3.26 22.82 8.49
CA ILE A 168 -2.72 21.93 9.53
C ILE A 168 -2.05 22.77 10.61
N GLY A 169 -2.68 22.88 11.78
CA GLY A 169 -2.15 23.66 12.90
C GLY A 169 -1.86 25.12 12.52
N SER A 170 -0.63 25.58 12.74
CA SER A 170 -0.17 26.91 12.32
C SER A 170 0.55 26.93 10.95
N SER A 171 0.49 25.83 10.20
CA SER A 171 1.12 25.71 8.87
C SER A 171 0.35 26.46 7.78
N SER A 172 1.02 26.80 6.67
CA SER A 172 0.37 27.23 5.43
C SER A 172 -0.20 26.06 4.61
N THR A 173 0.06 24.82 5.01
CA THR A 173 -0.42 23.61 4.33
C THR A 173 -1.90 23.36 4.63
N ILE A 174 -2.71 23.25 3.59
CA ILE A 174 -4.13 22.87 3.67
C ILE A 174 -4.23 21.34 3.75
N ARG A 175 -5.08 20.81 4.65
CA ARG A 175 -5.22 19.37 4.90
C ARG A 175 -5.59 18.58 3.64
N ILE A 176 -6.56 19.04 2.85
CA ILE A 176 -6.99 18.33 1.63
C ILE A 176 -5.88 18.32 0.56
N VAL A 177 -5.04 19.36 0.49
CA VAL A 177 -3.89 19.38 -0.44
C VAL A 177 -2.86 18.35 0.00
N ALA A 178 -2.52 18.34 1.28
CA ALA A 178 -1.59 17.37 1.84
C ALA A 178 -2.11 15.92 1.71
N LEU A 179 -3.42 15.70 1.84
CA LEU A 179 -4.06 14.42 1.62
C LEU A 179 -3.88 13.94 0.18
N ARG A 180 -4.07 14.81 -0.82
CA ARG A 180 -3.88 14.47 -2.23
C ARG A 180 -2.44 14.12 -2.54
N GLU A 181 -1.50 14.98 -2.16
CA GLU A 181 -0.06 14.75 -2.35
C GLU A 181 0.38 13.40 -1.73
N ALA A 182 -0.07 13.11 -0.51
CA ALA A 182 0.26 11.87 0.19
C ALA A 182 -0.37 10.63 -0.47
N SER A 183 -1.62 10.75 -0.93
CA SER A 183 -2.33 9.67 -1.62
C SER A 183 -1.72 9.39 -2.99
N GLU A 184 -1.30 10.43 -3.72
CA GLU A 184 -0.59 10.28 -5.00
C GLU A 184 0.73 9.54 -4.81
N GLU A 185 1.52 9.91 -3.80
CA GLU A 185 2.79 9.25 -3.51
C GLU A 185 2.61 7.78 -3.13
N LEU A 186 1.58 7.47 -2.32
CA LEU A 186 1.23 6.09 -2.02
C LEU A 186 0.93 5.28 -3.30
N VAL A 187 0.11 5.83 -4.20
CA VAL A 187 -0.20 5.18 -5.48
C VAL A 187 1.06 5.01 -6.31
N ASN A 188 1.94 6.01 -6.36
CA ASN A 188 3.22 5.93 -7.09
C ASN A 188 4.15 4.84 -6.57
N ILE A 189 4.17 4.61 -5.25
CA ILE A 189 5.01 3.59 -4.63
C ILE A 189 4.44 2.19 -4.83
N LEU A 190 3.11 2.03 -4.71
CA LEU A 190 2.46 0.71 -4.77
C LEU A 190 2.12 0.25 -6.20
N LEU A 191 1.87 1.20 -7.10
CA LEU A 191 1.57 1.00 -8.52
C LEU A 191 2.57 1.82 -9.35
N PRO A 192 3.80 1.34 -9.53
CA PRO A 192 4.82 2.07 -10.26
C PRO A 192 4.48 2.17 -11.76
N ALA A 193 4.86 3.28 -12.39
CA ALA A 193 4.39 3.65 -13.74
C ALA A 193 4.92 2.76 -14.88
N ASP A 194 5.97 2.00 -14.62
CA ASP A 194 6.64 1.07 -15.53
C ASP A 194 6.08 -0.36 -15.45
N ALA A 195 5.24 -0.66 -14.45
CA ALA A 195 4.58 -1.95 -14.33
C ALA A 195 3.20 -1.93 -15.03
N PRO A 196 2.94 -2.85 -15.98
CA PRO A 196 1.59 -3.00 -16.56
C PRO A 196 0.56 -3.35 -15.48
N PRO A 197 -0.69 -2.83 -15.55
CA PRO A 197 -1.73 -3.18 -14.58
C PRO A 197 -1.93 -4.70 -14.45
N SER A 198 -1.82 -5.45 -15.54
CA SER A 198 -1.98 -6.91 -15.56
C SER A 198 -0.95 -7.69 -14.73
N THR A 199 0.19 -7.09 -14.39
CA THR A 199 1.21 -7.73 -13.56
C THR A 199 1.23 -7.20 -12.14
N SER A 200 0.42 -6.18 -11.82
CA SER A 200 0.35 -5.60 -10.48
C SER A 200 -0.20 -6.59 -9.45
N LYS A 201 0.50 -6.69 -8.32
CA LYS A 201 0.05 -7.42 -7.12
C LYS A 201 -0.81 -6.56 -6.19
N VAL A 202 -0.93 -5.27 -6.47
CA VAL A 202 -1.67 -4.33 -5.62
C VAL A 202 -2.92 -3.86 -6.34
N ARG A 203 -4.03 -3.83 -5.60
CA ARG A 203 -5.28 -3.17 -5.99
C ARG A 203 -5.71 -2.21 -4.88
N ILE A 204 -6.13 -1.02 -5.27
CA ILE A 204 -6.51 0.05 -4.36
C ILE A 204 -7.96 0.46 -4.67
N SER A 205 -8.80 0.54 -3.65
CA SER A 205 -10.12 1.19 -3.74
C SER A 205 -10.03 2.57 -3.10
N LEU A 206 -10.56 3.61 -3.75
CA LEU A 206 -10.62 4.96 -3.20
C LEU A 206 -12.02 5.21 -2.63
N VAL A 207 -12.11 5.60 -1.37
CA VAL A 207 -13.39 5.83 -0.67
C VAL A 207 -13.41 7.24 -0.08
N PRO A 208 -13.78 8.26 -0.87
CA PRO A 208 -13.99 9.61 -0.37
C PRO A 208 -15.28 9.68 0.43
N TYR A 209 -15.22 10.26 1.63
CA TYR A 209 -16.40 10.44 2.46
C TYR A 209 -16.56 11.87 2.97
N SER A 210 -17.82 12.30 3.08
CA SER A 210 -18.19 13.45 3.88
C SER A 210 -19.36 13.10 4.82
N GLN A 211 -20.58 13.55 4.51
CA GLN A 211 -21.80 13.14 5.21
C GLN A 211 -22.22 11.73 4.74
N GLY A 212 -21.96 11.43 3.48
CA GLY A 212 -22.08 10.10 2.92
C GLY A 212 -20.86 9.75 2.07
N VAL A 213 -20.89 8.56 1.49
CA VAL A 213 -19.99 8.17 0.40
C VAL A 213 -20.78 8.21 -0.90
N ASN A 214 -20.18 8.77 -1.95
CA ASN A 214 -20.79 8.79 -3.28
C ASN A 214 -20.45 7.46 -3.97
N LEU A 215 -21.45 6.61 -4.18
CA LEU A 215 -21.31 5.31 -4.82
C LEU A 215 -21.64 5.32 -6.32
N GLY A 216 -22.02 6.49 -6.85
CA GLY A 216 -22.53 6.62 -8.21
C GLY A 216 -23.59 5.56 -8.51
N SER A 217 -23.39 4.86 -9.63
CA SER A 217 -24.31 3.82 -10.11
C SER A 217 -24.49 2.62 -9.17
N TYR A 218 -23.60 2.40 -8.20
CA TYR A 218 -23.73 1.30 -7.24
C TYR A 218 -24.72 1.60 -6.11
N ALA A 219 -25.05 2.88 -5.89
CA ALA A 219 -25.87 3.32 -4.77
C ALA A 219 -27.30 2.75 -4.83
N GLU A 220 -27.91 2.73 -6.02
CA GLU A 220 -29.28 2.23 -6.21
C GLU A 220 -29.42 0.79 -5.71
N LYS A 221 -28.46 -0.08 -6.03
CA LYS A 221 -28.50 -1.50 -5.65
C LYS A 221 -28.43 -1.70 -4.14
N VAL A 222 -27.53 -1.00 -3.46
CA VAL A 222 -27.28 -1.18 -2.02
C VAL A 222 -28.33 -0.50 -1.14
N LYS A 223 -29.06 0.47 -1.71
CA LYS A 223 -30.23 1.14 -1.11
C LYS A 223 -31.54 0.36 -1.33
N GLY A 224 -31.49 -0.77 -2.03
CA GLY A 224 -32.67 -1.63 -2.26
C GLY A 224 -33.48 -1.26 -3.49
N GLY A 225 -32.88 -0.62 -4.50
CA GLY A 225 -33.53 -0.20 -5.76
C GLY A 225 -34.18 -1.32 -6.57
N ASP A 226 -33.78 -2.58 -6.35
CA ASP A 226 -34.45 -3.75 -6.92
C ASP A 226 -35.90 -3.92 -6.40
N TYR A 227 -36.21 -3.33 -5.24
CA TYR A 227 -37.49 -3.49 -4.53
C TYR A 227 -38.21 -2.17 -4.28
N HIS A 228 -37.46 -1.08 -4.09
CA HIS A 228 -37.97 0.21 -3.63
C HIS A 228 -37.57 1.35 -4.57
N SER A 229 -38.38 2.41 -4.60
CA SER A 229 -38.01 3.64 -5.33
C SER A 229 -37.01 4.45 -4.51
N VAL A 230 -35.73 4.36 -4.84
CA VAL A 230 -34.65 5.10 -4.19
C VAL A 230 -34.00 6.09 -5.15
N SER A 231 -33.45 7.19 -4.62
CA SER A 231 -32.78 8.22 -5.41
C SER A 231 -31.46 8.63 -4.78
N GLY A 232 -30.58 9.20 -5.60
CA GLY A 232 -29.31 9.78 -5.17
C GLY A 232 -28.21 8.75 -4.97
N ASP A 233 -26.98 9.21 -5.20
CA ASP A 233 -25.78 8.36 -5.24
C ASP A 233 -25.10 8.26 -3.87
N CYS A 234 -25.58 9.03 -2.89
CA CYS A 234 -25.06 9.02 -1.54
C CYS A 234 -25.61 7.85 -0.74
N VAL A 235 -24.69 7.18 -0.04
CA VAL A 235 -24.97 6.09 0.89
C VAL A 235 -24.34 6.39 2.24
N THR A 236 -24.95 5.87 3.30
CA THR A 236 -24.56 6.05 4.69
C THR A 236 -24.14 4.72 5.34
N GLU A 237 -23.94 4.70 6.65
CA GLU A 237 -24.02 3.47 7.44
C GLU A 237 -25.45 2.89 7.42
N ARG A 238 -25.60 1.66 7.92
CA ARG A 238 -26.90 0.99 8.08
C ARG A 238 -27.08 0.46 9.49
N GLN A 239 -28.31 0.11 9.83
CA GLN A 239 -28.69 -0.49 11.09
C GLN A 239 -29.21 -1.90 10.86
N ASP A 240 -29.09 -2.74 11.87
CA ASP A 240 -29.77 -4.01 11.94
C ASP A 240 -31.27 -3.78 12.10
N TYR A 241 -32.05 -4.38 11.21
CA TYR A 241 -33.52 -4.28 11.22
C TYR A 241 -34.13 -4.87 12.49
N ASP A 242 -33.60 -5.99 12.98
CA ASP A 242 -34.19 -6.70 14.12
C ASP A 242 -33.80 -6.04 15.46
N GLY A 243 -32.61 -5.42 15.51
CA GLY A 243 -32.04 -4.81 16.71
C GLY A 243 -32.22 -3.30 16.83
N ASN A 244 -32.48 -2.57 15.73
CA ASN A 244 -32.34 -1.11 15.65
C ASN A 244 -30.98 -0.61 16.18
N GLU A 245 -29.93 -1.40 15.98
CA GLU A 245 -28.55 -1.08 16.36
C GLU A 245 -27.70 -0.90 15.10
N VAL A 246 -26.63 -0.12 15.18
CA VAL A 246 -25.71 0.04 14.04
C VAL A 246 -25.14 -1.32 13.61
N MET A 247 -25.12 -1.58 12.30
CA MET A 247 -24.53 -2.80 11.77
C MET A 247 -23.01 -2.66 11.71
N LEU A 248 -22.31 -3.33 12.63
CA LEU A 248 -20.85 -3.35 12.72
C LEU A 248 -20.23 -4.55 11.98
N THR A 249 -20.75 -4.87 10.79
CA THR A 249 -20.34 -6.03 10.00
C THR A 249 -20.30 -5.73 8.51
N ASP A 250 -19.56 -6.55 7.78
CA ASP A 250 -19.54 -6.57 6.31
C ASP A 250 -20.59 -7.52 5.72
N MET A 251 -21.67 -7.85 6.44
CA MET A 251 -22.77 -8.64 5.85
C MET A 251 -23.21 -7.99 4.52
N PRO A 252 -23.63 -8.74 3.50
CA PRO A 252 -23.96 -8.13 2.22
C PRO A 252 -25.18 -7.19 2.35
N TYR A 253 -25.33 -6.25 1.41
CA TYR A 253 -26.46 -5.29 1.41
C TYR A 253 -27.85 -5.98 1.33
N ASN A 254 -27.90 -7.24 0.90
CA ASN A 254 -29.10 -8.06 0.77
C ASN A 254 -29.14 -9.21 1.81
N TYR A 255 -28.60 -8.99 3.01
CA TYR A 255 -28.56 -10.01 4.07
C TYR A 255 -29.95 -10.46 4.54
N TYR A 256 -30.95 -9.57 4.51
CA TYR A 256 -32.29 -9.85 5.00
C TYR A 256 -33.12 -10.61 3.93
N THR A 257 -33.55 -11.82 4.27
CA THR A 257 -34.26 -12.72 3.34
C THR A 257 -35.60 -13.23 3.87
N ASP A 258 -36.03 -12.75 5.05
CA ASP A 258 -37.23 -13.24 5.73
C ASP A 258 -38.54 -12.70 5.13
N SER A 259 -38.47 -11.65 4.29
CA SER A 259 -39.61 -11.11 3.55
C SER A 259 -39.25 -10.70 2.11
N SER A 260 -40.27 -10.59 1.25
CA SER A 260 -40.14 -10.08 -0.12
C SER A 260 -41.29 -9.10 -0.43
N PRO A 261 -41.00 -7.81 -0.68
CA PRO A 261 -39.67 -7.18 -0.62
C PRO A 261 -39.06 -7.20 0.80
N PRO A 262 -37.72 -7.18 0.95
CA PRO A 262 -37.09 -6.92 2.24
C PRO A 262 -37.48 -5.53 2.77
N PRO A 263 -37.53 -5.33 4.10
CA PRO A 263 -37.81 -4.02 4.70
C PRO A 263 -36.77 -2.99 4.23
N LEU A 264 -37.19 -1.76 3.93
CA LEU A 264 -36.30 -0.71 3.40
C LEU A 264 -35.15 -0.42 4.38
N GLU A 265 -35.42 -0.53 5.67
CA GLU A 265 -34.51 -0.31 6.79
C GLU A 265 -33.34 -1.32 6.81
N SER A 266 -33.50 -2.47 6.17
CA SER A 266 -32.43 -3.48 6.05
C SER A 266 -31.35 -3.10 5.03
N PHE A 267 -31.59 -2.09 4.20
CA PHE A 267 -30.64 -1.61 3.20
C PHE A 267 -29.75 -0.48 3.72
N TYR A 268 -28.73 -0.13 2.94
CA TYR A 268 -27.92 1.05 3.23
C TYR A 268 -28.75 2.33 3.06
N GLY A 269 -28.52 3.29 3.97
CA GLY A 269 -29.38 4.45 4.05
C GLY A 269 -29.30 5.43 2.90
N GLY A 270 -30.28 6.34 2.89
CA GLY A 270 -30.38 7.50 2.02
C GLY A 270 -30.63 8.79 2.80
N GLY A 271 -30.26 8.84 4.08
CA GLY A 271 -30.55 9.97 4.98
C GLY A 271 -29.83 11.28 4.63
N THR A 272 -29.03 11.28 3.57
CA THR A 272 -28.37 12.48 3.06
C THR A 272 -28.14 12.38 1.56
N ASP A 273 -28.31 13.50 0.87
CA ASP A 273 -27.82 13.70 -0.51
C ASP A 273 -26.52 14.52 -0.52
N ARG A 274 -25.86 14.66 0.64
CA ARG A 274 -24.71 15.57 0.86
C ARG A 274 -23.36 14.85 0.95
N CYS A 275 -23.17 13.80 0.15
CA CYS A 275 -21.84 13.30 -0.18
C CYS A 275 -21.16 14.21 -1.23
N SER A 276 -19.85 14.06 -1.46
CA SER A 276 -19.17 14.82 -2.51
C SER A 276 -19.63 14.36 -3.89
N SER A 277 -20.29 15.24 -4.65
CA SER A 277 -20.79 14.92 -6.00
C SER A 277 -19.67 14.74 -7.04
N SER A 278 -18.45 15.17 -6.74
CA SER A 278 -17.29 15.06 -7.63
C SER A 278 -16.22 14.08 -7.14
N SER A 279 -16.40 13.51 -5.94
CA SER A 279 -15.49 12.50 -5.38
C SER A 279 -16.25 11.18 -5.26
N GLU A 280 -16.43 10.50 -6.39
CA GLU A 280 -17.05 9.17 -6.43
C GLU A 280 -16.10 8.10 -5.88
N MET A 281 -16.66 7.12 -5.17
CA MET A 281 -15.95 5.94 -4.72
C MET A 281 -15.51 5.11 -5.93
N MET A 282 -14.25 4.70 -5.92
CA MET A 282 -13.73 3.73 -6.88
C MET A 282 -13.54 2.38 -6.19
N PRO A 283 -14.10 1.29 -6.75
CA PRO A 283 -13.83 -0.05 -6.25
C PRO A 283 -12.36 -0.44 -6.52
N LEU A 284 -11.95 -1.63 -6.09
CA LEU A 284 -10.57 -2.09 -6.26
C LEU A 284 -10.13 -2.00 -7.73
N THR A 285 -9.04 -1.25 -7.97
CA THR A 285 -8.41 -1.12 -9.29
C THR A 285 -6.90 -1.11 -9.15
N ASN A 286 -6.21 -1.51 -10.22
CA ASN A 286 -4.77 -1.34 -10.40
C ASN A 286 -4.47 -0.30 -11.51
N ASP A 287 -5.49 0.41 -12.00
CA ASP A 287 -5.32 1.53 -12.91
C ASP A 287 -4.79 2.75 -12.14
N ARG A 288 -3.48 2.94 -12.26
CA ARG A 288 -2.74 4.02 -11.63
C ARG A 288 -3.25 5.40 -12.08
N ASP A 289 -3.51 5.58 -13.37
CA ASP A 289 -3.83 6.91 -13.90
C ASP A 289 -5.27 7.32 -13.54
N GLU A 290 -6.19 6.35 -13.47
CA GLU A 290 -7.54 6.56 -12.92
C GLU A 290 -7.48 6.94 -11.43
N LEU A 291 -6.68 6.22 -10.64
CA LEU A 291 -6.46 6.53 -9.21
C LEU A 291 -5.91 7.94 -8.99
N ILE A 292 -4.84 8.31 -9.69
CA ILE A 292 -4.22 9.63 -9.59
C ILE A 292 -5.21 10.73 -10.02
N SER A 293 -5.94 10.52 -11.11
CA SER A 293 -6.91 11.50 -11.60
C SER A 293 -8.04 11.74 -10.59
N ALA A 294 -8.58 10.68 -9.99
CA ALA A 294 -9.62 10.80 -8.97
C ALA A 294 -9.11 11.48 -7.69
N ILE A 295 -7.89 11.14 -7.24
CA ILE A 295 -7.24 11.78 -6.09
C ILE A 295 -7.08 13.29 -6.33
N GLN A 296 -6.60 13.68 -7.51
CA GLN A 296 -6.42 15.10 -7.84
C GLN A 296 -7.74 15.88 -7.84
N ALA A 297 -8.83 15.22 -8.21
CA ALA A 297 -10.17 15.79 -8.31
C ALA A 297 -10.94 15.88 -6.98
N LEU A 298 -10.42 15.29 -5.89
CA LEU A 298 -11.04 15.35 -4.57
C LEU A 298 -11.34 16.80 -4.17
N ASN A 299 -12.38 17.04 -3.36
CA ASN A 299 -12.70 18.38 -2.88
C ASN A 299 -13.41 18.35 -1.53
N ASP A 300 -13.15 19.36 -0.70
CA ASP A 300 -13.73 19.44 0.63
C ASP A 300 -15.17 19.99 0.61
N ALA A 301 -16.12 19.26 1.21
CA ALA A 301 -17.51 19.70 1.37
C ALA A 301 -18.24 18.93 2.49
N GLY A 302 -19.16 19.61 3.18
CA GLY A 302 -20.11 18.97 4.11
C GLY A 302 -19.58 18.69 5.51
N GLY A 303 -20.41 17.99 6.30
CA GLY A 303 -20.06 17.49 7.64
C GLY A 303 -19.37 16.12 7.61
N THR A 304 -18.96 15.62 8.78
CA THR A 304 -18.01 14.50 8.93
C THR A 304 -18.70 13.28 9.50
N ALA A 305 -19.01 12.29 8.65
CA ALA A 305 -19.53 10.98 9.02
C ALA A 305 -18.46 9.89 8.82
N GLY A 306 -17.41 9.89 9.66
CA GLY A 306 -16.28 8.97 9.53
C GLY A 306 -16.67 7.49 9.55
N GLN A 307 -17.70 7.14 10.31
CA GLN A 307 -18.22 5.77 10.37
C GLN A 307 -18.75 5.30 9.01
N THR A 308 -19.35 6.20 8.22
CA THR A 308 -19.78 5.91 6.85
C THR A 308 -18.58 5.64 5.94
N GLY A 309 -17.53 6.45 6.02
CA GLY A 309 -16.30 6.21 5.26
C GLY A 309 -15.66 4.88 5.60
N ILE A 310 -15.61 4.53 6.90
CA ILE A 310 -15.00 3.29 7.40
C ILE A 310 -15.79 2.06 6.94
N VAL A 311 -17.12 2.06 7.05
CA VAL A 311 -17.91 0.90 6.60
C VAL A 311 -17.81 0.69 5.09
N TRP A 312 -17.79 1.75 4.30
CA TRP A 312 -17.63 1.62 2.84
C TRP A 312 -16.20 1.28 2.43
N GLY A 313 -15.19 1.70 3.20
CA GLY A 313 -13.83 1.19 3.10
C GLY A 313 -13.73 -0.29 3.42
N TRP A 314 -14.51 -0.81 4.36
CA TRP A 314 -14.57 -2.24 4.61
C TRP A 314 -15.30 -2.97 3.47
N ASN A 315 -16.46 -2.47 3.04
CA ASN A 315 -17.25 -3.06 1.97
C ASN A 315 -16.50 -3.10 0.63
N SER A 316 -15.60 -2.13 0.36
CA SER A 316 -14.82 -2.09 -0.88
C SER A 316 -13.82 -3.23 -1.02
N ILE A 317 -13.37 -3.80 0.10
CA ILE A 317 -12.41 -4.92 0.16
C ILE A 317 -12.99 -6.18 0.79
N SER A 318 -14.29 -6.21 1.07
CA SER A 318 -14.98 -7.38 1.61
C SER A 318 -15.45 -8.31 0.49
N PRO A 319 -15.14 -9.63 0.57
CA PRO A 319 -15.66 -10.62 -0.39
C PRO A 319 -17.19 -10.73 -0.36
N SER A 320 -17.86 -10.30 0.72
CA SER A 320 -19.33 -10.23 0.82
C SER A 320 -19.94 -9.29 -0.22
N TYR A 321 -19.14 -8.36 -0.77
CA TYR A 321 -19.55 -7.39 -1.78
C TYR A 321 -19.05 -7.72 -3.20
N SER A 322 -18.47 -8.91 -3.42
CA SER A 322 -18.02 -9.36 -4.75
C SER A 322 -19.08 -9.26 -5.85
N ASN A 323 -20.38 -9.40 -5.51
CA ASN A 323 -21.50 -9.27 -6.45
C ASN A 323 -22.00 -7.83 -6.67
N LEU A 324 -21.42 -6.85 -5.97
CA LEU A 324 -21.69 -5.43 -6.19
C LEU A 324 -20.75 -4.86 -7.25
N TRP A 325 -19.48 -5.24 -7.19
CA TRP A 325 -18.41 -4.69 -8.00
C TRP A 325 -18.25 -5.41 -9.36
N PRO A 326 -17.63 -4.75 -10.36
CA PRO A 326 -17.16 -5.43 -11.56
C PRO A 326 -16.23 -6.61 -11.22
N THR A 327 -16.17 -7.62 -12.08
CA THR A 327 -15.40 -8.86 -11.82
C THR A 327 -13.94 -8.58 -11.48
N ASP A 328 -13.27 -7.67 -12.19
CA ASP A 328 -11.84 -7.35 -11.97
C ASP A 328 -11.61 -6.58 -10.65
N SER A 329 -12.67 -5.97 -10.12
CA SER A 329 -12.69 -5.26 -8.84
C SER A 329 -13.25 -6.09 -7.68
N ALA A 330 -13.61 -7.36 -7.91
CA ALA A 330 -14.15 -8.22 -6.88
C ALA A 330 -13.06 -8.54 -5.82
N PRO A 331 -13.34 -8.30 -4.51
CA PRO A 331 -12.39 -8.60 -3.45
C PRO A 331 -12.21 -10.10 -3.24
N GLU A 332 -11.00 -10.48 -2.88
CA GLU A 332 -10.62 -11.85 -2.57
C GLU A 332 -11.20 -12.33 -1.24
N ALA A 333 -11.35 -13.64 -1.09
CA ALA A 333 -11.89 -14.25 0.13
C ALA A 333 -10.96 -14.02 1.33
N TYR A 334 -11.52 -13.81 2.53
CA TYR A 334 -10.73 -13.71 3.78
C TYR A 334 -9.90 -14.96 4.09
N THR A 335 -10.25 -16.11 3.51
CA THR A 335 -9.51 -17.38 3.66
C THR A 335 -8.34 -17.49 2.70
N ASN A 336 -8.20 -16.60 1.73
CA ASN A 336 -7.06 -16.57 0.82
C ASN A 336 -5.83 -16.02 1.57
N THR A 337 -4.89 -16.89 1.92
CA THR A 337 -3.69 -16.52 2.68
C THR A 337 -2.64 -15.82 1.84
N ASP A 338 -2.80 -15.83 0.52
CA ASP A 338 -1.87 -15.19 -0.42
C ASP A 338 -2.23 -13.71 -0.67
N VAL A 339 -3.35 -13.23 -0.11
CA VAL A 339 -3.82 -11.85 -0.24
C VAL A 339 -3.88 -11.19 1.13
N LEU A 340 -3.15 -10.09 1.30
CA LEU A 340 -3.26 -9.25 2.48
C LEU A 340 -4.24 -8.10 2.24
N LYS A 341 -5.04 -7.80 3.27
CA LYS A 341 -6.05 -6.74 3.23
C LYS A 341 -5.67 -5.62 4.20
N PHE A 342 -5.62 -4.41 3.69
CA PHE A 342 -5.27 -3.21 4.45
C PHE A 342 -6.32 -2.12 4.29
N ALA A 343 -6.43 -1.26 5.28
CA ALA A 343 -7.17 -0.01 5.16
C ALA A 343 -6.29 1.15 5.63
N ILE A 344 -6.20 2.21 4.84
CA ILE A 344 -5.61 3.49 5.25
C ILE A 344 -6.75 4.48 5.41
N ILE A 345 -6.93 5.00 6.61
CA ILE A 345 -7.97 5.97 6.93
C ILE A 345 -7.30 7.32 7.21
N MET A 346 -7.73 8.35 6.48
CA MET A 346 -7.10 9.67 6.42
C MET A 346 -8.12 10.75 6.79
N THR A 347 -7.96 11.40 7.95
CA THR A 347 -8.94 12.39 8.45
C THR A 347 -8.35 13.32 9.51
N ASP A 348 -8.99 14.46 9.75
CA ASP A 348 -8.76 15.23 10.98
C ASP A 348 -9.52 14.66 12.19
N GLY A 349 -10.30 13.58 12.00
CA GLY A 349 -10.92 12.73 13.01
C GLY A 349 -12.10 13.38 13.76
N ASP A 350 -12.53 14.56 13.33
CA ASP A 350 -13.53 15.36 14.03
C ASP A 350 -14.96 15.10 13.53
N ASN A 351 -15.39 13.85 13.75
CA ASN A 351 -16.71 13.31 13.47
C ASN A 351 -17.87 14.11 14.12
N ASN A 352 -18.90 14.44 13.33
CA ASN A 352 -20.03 15.28 13.76
C ASN A 352 -21.38 14.95 13.09
N ARG A 353 -21.47 13.84 12.35
CA ARG A 353 -22.69 13.35 11.68
C ARG A 353 -22.88 11.86 11.88
N TYR A 354 -24.11 11.45 12.22
CA TYR A 354 -24.50 10.04 12.22
C TYR A 354 -25.95 9.86 11.76
N TYR A 355 -26.33 8.61 11.52
CA TYR A 355 -27.60 8.26 10.90
C TYR A 355 -28.36 7.26 11.75
N ASP A 356 -29.62 7.59 12.05
CA ASP A 356 -30.54 6.69 12.73
C ASP A 356 -31.80 6.47 11.91
N MET A 357 -32.29 5.23 11.93
CA MET A 357 -33.62 4.94 11.39
C MET A 357 -34.64 5.40 12.42
N VAL A 358 -35.47 6.39 12.06
CA VAL A 358 -36.51 6.92 12.96
C VAL A 358 -37.89 6.58 12.42
N ALA A 359 -38.77 6.18 13.33
CA ALA A 359 -40.18 6.01 13.01
C ALA A 359 -40.83 7.39 12.85
N THR A 360 -41.32 7.67 11.65
CA THR A 360 -42.17 8.81 11.34
C THR A 360 -43.61 8.35 11.17
N THR A 361 -44.52 9.31 11.03
CA THR A 361 -45.94 9.03 10.79
C THR A 361 -46.38 9.74 9.54
N GLU A 362 -46.90 8.97 8.59
CA GLU A 362 -47.58 9.52 7.42
C GLU A 362 -49.07 9.20 7.45
N TRP A 363 -49.86 10.02 6.77
CA TRP A 363 -51.28 9.80 6.58
C TRP A 363 -51.49 9.04 5.29
N GLU A 364 -51.98 7.81 5.38
CA GLU A 364 -52.30 6.98 4.21
C GLU A 364 -53.81 6.69 4.15
N GLN A 365 -54.36 6.60 2.93
CA GLN A 365 -55.72 6.09 2.74
C GLN A 365 -55.68 4.57 2.76
N VAL A 366 -56.19 3.99 3.83
CA VAL A 366 -56.33 2.55 4.00
C VAL A 366 -57.79 2.14 3.89
N GLU A 367 -58.06 1.02 3.21
CA GLU A 367 -59.39 0.44 3.16
C GLU A 367 -59.70 -0.21 4.52
N VAL A 368 -60.69 0.35 5.23
CA VAL A 368 -61.10 -0.16 6.55
C VAL A 368 -62.46 -0.82 6.43
N CYS A 369 -62.49 -2.12 6.69
CA CYS A 369 -63.72 -2.92 6.73
C CYS A 369 -64.22 -3.06 8.17
N ARG A 370 -65.46 -2.62 8.45
CA ARG A 370 -66.10 -2.80 9.76
C ARG A 370 -67.47 -3.45 9.62
N MET A 371 -67.82 -4.26 10.63
CA MET A 371 -69.15 -4.85 10.75
C MET A 371 -70.18 -3.79 11.14
N VAL A 372 -71.14 -3.54 10.26
CA VAL A 372 -72.25 -2.60 10.49
C VAL A 372 -73.57 -3.35 10.60
N TYR A 373 -74.32 -3.10 11.68
CA TYR A 373 -75.65 -3.68 11.88
C TYR A 373 -76.71 -2.82 11.19
N ARG A 374 -77.37 -3.35 10.16
CA ARG A 374 -78.49 -2.67 9.48
C ARG A 374 -79.58 -3.66 9.09
N ARG A 375 -80.84 -3.29 9.35
CA ARG A 375 -82.06 -4.07 8.99
C ARG A 375 -82.03 -5.52 9.52
N GLY A 376 -81.61 -5.70 10.78
CA GLY A 376 -81.65 -7.01 11.44
C GLY A 376 -80.54 -7.99 11.04
N ARG A 377 -79.52 -7.55 10.30
CA ARG A 377 -78.37 -8.38 9.90
C ARG A 377 -77.07 -7.59 10.02
N TRP A 378 -76.00 -8.28 10.40
CA TRP A 378 -74.64 -7.77 10.30
C TRP A 378 -74.17 -7.87 8.85
N ARG A 379 -73.52 -6.81 8.37
CA ARG A 379 -72.85 -6.79 7.06
C ARG A 379 -71.51 -6.11 7.22
N GLU A 380 -70.50 -6.66 6.57
CA GLU A 380 -69.23 -5.98 6.40
C GLU A 380 -69.40 -4.82 5.42
N ARG A 381 -68.82 -3.68 5.76
CA ARG A 381 -68.74 -2.52 4.88
C ARG A 381 -67.34 -1.96 4.97
N CYS A 382 -66.74 -1.75 3.81
CA CYS A 382 -65.43 -1.13 3.67
C CYS A 382 -65.59 0.32 3.18
N TRP A 383 -64.66 1.18 3.56
CA TRP A 383 -64.50 2.55 3.08
C TRP A 383 -63.05 2.96 3.28
N ASP A 384 -62.59 3.93 2.50
CA ASP A 384 -61.26 4.51 2.68
C ASP A 384 -61.28 5.44 3.91
N GLU A 385 -60.36 5.20 4.83
CA GLU A 385 -60.16 6.00 6.05
C GLU A 385 -58.71 6.46 6.06
N TRP A 386 -58.48 7.75 6.31
CA TRP A 386 -57.12 8.25 6.55
C TRP A 386 -56.67 7.73 7.91
N GLN A 387 -55.59 6.97 7.95
CA GLN A 387 -54.94 6.53 9.19
C GLN A 387 -53.50 7.01 9.23
N GLU A 388 -53.03 7.28 10.44
CA GLU A 388 -51.59 7.42 10.70
C GLU A 388 -50.97 6.03 10.60
N VAL A 389 -50.07 5.87 9.63
CA VAL A 389 -49.24 4.69 9.47
C VAL A 389 -47.81 5.06 9.87
N SER A 390 -47.14 4.18 10.59
CA SER A 390 -45.72 4.36 10.91
C SER A 390 -44.91 4.09 9.65
N THR A 391 -44.20 5.12 9.20
CA THR A 391 -43.16 5.04 8.17
C THR A 391 -41.80 5.11 8.84
N TYR A 392 -40.75 4.68 8.15
CA TYR A 392 -39.39 4.83 8.67
C TYR A 392 -38.60 5.66 7.67
N GLU A 393 -37.88 6.66 8.17
CA GLU A 393 -36.88 7.39 7.39
C GLU A 393 -35.52 7.40 8.07
N TRP A 394 -34.47 7.60 7.27
CA TRP A 394 -33.13 7.82 7.77
C TRP A 394 -32.98 9.29 8.19
N ASP A 395 -32.76 9.53 9.47
CA ASP A 395 -32.52 10.88 10.01
C ASP A 395 -31.02 11.18 10.10
N GLU A 396 -30.61 12.33 9.58
CA GLU A 396 -29.25 12.85 9.71
C GLU A 396 -29.13 13.66 11.00
N ILE A 397 -28.40 13.13 11.97
CA ILE A 397 -28.25 13.77 13.26
C ILE A 397 -26.88 14.44 13.37
N GLY A 398 -26.92 15.74 13.70
CA GLY A 398 -25.74 16.54 13.97
C GLY A 398 -25.38 16.54 15.45
N GLU A 399 -24.10 16.37 15.75
CA GLU A 399 -23.59 16.40 17.13
C GLU A 399 -22.28 17.19 17.25
N GLY A 400 -21.94 17.59 18.47
CA GLY A 400 -20.66 18.23 18.76
C GLY A 400 -19.51 17.23 18.59
N GLN A 401 -18.37 17.72 18.10
CA GLN A 401 -17.14 16.93 17.96
C GLN A 401 -16.64 16.50 19.34
N SER A 402 -16.54 15.20 19.57
CA SER A 402 -16.06 14.63 20.83
C SER A 402 -15.64 13.19 20.62
N TYR A 403 -14.60 12.76 21.34
CA TYR A 403 -14.20 11.35 21.37
C TYR A 403 -15.34 10.42 21.83
N SER A 404 -16.25 10.90 22.68
CA SER A 404 -17.36 10.09 23.21
C SER A 404 -18.68 10.28 22.48
N ASN A 405 -18.70 11.03 21.37
CA ASN A 405 -19.92 11.19 20.58
C ASN A 405 -20.28 9.91 19.80
N THR A 406 -21.47 9.89 19.22
CA THR A 406 -22.05 8.69 18.61
C THR A 406 -21.26 8.27 17.36
N SER A 407 -21.03 9.21 16.44
CA SER A 407 -20.29 9.03 15.20
C SER A 407 -18.85 8.54 15.45
N SER A 408 -18.14 9.12 16.43
CA SER A 408 -16.79 8.66 16.81
C SER A 408 -16.81 7.26 17.42
N THR A 409 -17.80 6.96 18.24
CA THR A 409 -17.93 5.63 18.85
C THR A 409 -18.18 4.56 17.79
N ARG A 410 -19.16 4.78 16.90
CA ARG A 410 -19.44 3.89 15.76
C ARG A 410 -18.23 3.71 14.84
N SER A 411 -17.49 4.79 14.57
CA SER A 411 -16.25 4.73 13.79
C SER A 411 -15.24 3.76 14.41
N ARG A 412 -14.98 3.88 15.72
CA ARG A 412 -14.02 3.00 16.43
C ARG A 412 -14.51 1.56 16.52
N ASP A 413 -15.81 1.36 16.70
CA ASP A 413 -16.41 0.03 16.76
C ASP A 413 -16.31 -0.69 15.41
N LEU A 414 -16.54 0.03 14.30
CA LEU A 414 -16.30 -0.47 12.94
C LEU A 414 -14.82 -0.81 12.72
N CYS A 415 -13.90 0.06 13.14
CA CYS A 415 -12.47 -0.25 13.04
C CYS A 415 -12.10 -1.51 13.84
N THR A 416 -12.73 -1.73 15.00
CA THR A 416 -12.53 -2.94 15.80
C THR A 416 -13.06 -4.17 15.07
N ALA A 417 -14.25 -4.09 14.46
CA ALA A 417 -14.82 -5.19 13.67
C ALA A 417 -13.99 -5.52 12.42
N MET A 418 -13.49 -4.50 11.70
CA MET A 418 -12.55 -4.66 10.58
C MET A 418 -11.27 -5.40 11.03
N LYS A 419 -10.65 -4.96 12.15
CA LYS A 419 -9.46 -5.62 12.70
C LYS A 419 -9.72 -7.07 13.09
N ASN A 420 -10.89 -7.36 13.68
CA ASN A 420 -11.30 -8.72 14.01
C ASN A 420 -11.47 -9.61 12.77
N SER A 421 -11.71 -9.02 11.60
CA SER A 421 -11.80 -9.70 10.30
C SER A 421 -10.43 -9.90 9.63
N GLY A 422 -9.34 -9.55 10.32
CA GLY A 422 -7.96 -9.72 9.83
C GLY A 422 -7.45 -8.56 8.95
N ILE A 423 -8.19 -7.45 8.88
CA ILE A 423 -7.77 -6.26 8.11
C ILE A 423 -6.84 -5.43 8.98
N GLU A 424 -5.66 -5.10 8.46
CA GLU A 424 -4.73 -4.22 9.15
C GLU A 424 -4.98 -2.76 8.78
N ILE A 425 -5.22 -1.94 9.81
CA ILE A 425 -5.64 -0.54 9.66
C ILE A 425 -4.48 0.41 9.95
N PHE A 426 -4.25 1.33 9.05
CA PHE A 426 -3.37 2.49 9.18
C PHE A 426 -4.21 3.74 9.40
N GLY A 427 -3.97 4.44 10.51
CA GLY A 427 -4.68 5.68 10.83
C GLY A 427 -3.77 6.89 10.62
N VAL A 428 -4.20 7.84 9.80
CA VAL A 428 -3.49 9.09 9.51
C VAL A 428 -4.32 10.28 9.99
N TYR A 429 -3.81 10.98 11.01
CA TYR A 429 -4.46 12.13 11.63
C TYR A 429 -3.91 13.46 11.12
N PHE A 430 -4.79 14.33 10.61
CA PHE A 430 -4.47 15.67 10.10
C PHE A 430 -4.61 16.77 11.16
N GLY A 431 -3.71 16.78 12.13
CA GLY A 431 -3.65 17.84 13.12
C GLY A 431 -2.42 17.76 14.03
N THR A 432 -2.29 18.77 14.89
CA THR A 432 -1.11 18.96 15.75
C THR A 432 -1.40 18.69 17.24
N ASP A 433 -2.66 18.41 17.59
CA ASP A 433 -3.07 18.16 18.98
C ASP A 433 -3.35 16.67 19.19
N ASP A 434 -2.42 15.99 19.85
CA ASP A 434 -2.49 14.54 20.12
C ASP A 434 -3.56 14.16 21.15
N ASP A 435 -4.04 15.13 21.94
CA ASP A 435 -5.09 14.92 22.92
C ASP A 435 -6.49 15.24 22.35
N SER A 436 -6.56 15.68 21.08
CA SER A 436 -7.82 15.98 20.40
C SER A 436 -8.68 14.73 20.21
N ALA A 437 -10.00 14.94 20.08
CA ALA A 437 -10.94 13.88 19.76
C ALA A 437 -10.52 13.13 18.48
N GLY A 438 -10.13 13.88 17.44
CA GLY A 438 -9.66 13.31 16.19
C GLY A 438 -8.39 12.46 16.30
N ALA A 439 -7.37 12.93 17.04
CA ALA A 439 -6.15 12.15 17.28
C ALA A 439 -6.46 10.83 18.00
N LEU A 440 -7.25 10.89 19.07
CA LEU A 440 -7.63 9.71 19.86
C LEU A 440 -8.50 8.74 19.05
N ASN A 441 -9.39 9.25 18.20
CA ASN A 441 -10.20 8.43 17.29
C ASN A 441 -9.31 7.65 16.33
N MET A 442 -8.36 8.33 15.69
CA MET A 442 -7.45 7.72 14.72
C MET A 442 -6.46 6.76 15.35
N ALA A 443 -5.93 7.09 16.52
CA ALA A 443 -5.06 6.19 17.28
C ALA A 443 -5.79 4.92 17.72
N SER A 444 -7.07 5.01 18.11
CA SER A 444 -7.88 3.85 18.49
C SER A 444 -8.28 2.99 17.29
N CYS A 445 -8.55 3.62 16.15
CA CYS A 445 -8.92 2.91 14.93
C CYS A 445 -7.74 2.11 14.37
N ALA A 446 -6.54 2.70 14.33
CA ALA A 446 -5.33 2.08 13.83
C ALA A 446 -5.00 0.74 14.51
N SER A 447 -4.32 -0.14 13.77
CA SER A 447 -3.69 -1.33 14.32
C SER A 447 -2.42 -0.97 15.09
N SER A 448 -1.94 -1.89 15.93
CA SER A 448 -0.81 -1.61 16.82
C SER A 448 0.43 -1.13 16.05
N GLY A 449 0.87 0.09 16.33
CA GLY A 449 2.03 0.71 15.68
C GLY A 449 1.77 1.24 14.26
N ASN A 450 0.50 1.40 13.86
CA ASN A 450 0.09 1.93 12.55
C ASN A 450 -0.64 3.29 12.64
N TYR A 451 -0.42 4.02 13.74
CA TYR A 451 -0.92 5.39 13.88
C TYR A 451 0.15 6.38 13.44
N TYR A 452 -0.24 7.34 12.60
CA TYR A 452 0.62 8.37 12.05
C TYR A 452 -0.04 9.73 12.21
N GLN A 453 0.74 10.69 12.67
CA GLN A 453 0.32 12.08 12.76
C GLN A 453 0.95 12.88 11.61
N ALA A 454 0.11 13.66 10.94
CA ALA A 454 0.46 14.48 9.81
C ALA A 454 0.45 15.96 10.20
N THR A 455 1.64 16.53 10.40
CA THR A 455 1.80 17.96 10.71
C THR A 455 2.23 18.80 9.48
N SER A 456 2.62 18.14 8.37
CA SER A 456 3.00 18.75 7.09
C SER A 456 2.91 17.75 5.94
N SER A 457 2.91 18.23 4.68
CA SER A 457 3.00 17.38 3.48
C SER A 457 4.24 16.48 3.48
N GLU A 458 5.40 16.98 3.94
CA GLU A 458 6.64 16.21 4.00
C GLU A 458 6.57 15.08 5.04
N GLY A 459 6.00 15.35 6.22
CA GLY A 459 5.77 14.34 7.25
C GLY A 459 4.81 13.25 6.79
N LEU A 460 3.82 13.61 5.97
CA LEU A 460 2.91 12.66 5.34
C LEU A 460 3.61 11.78 4.31
N ILE A 461 4.36 12.35 3.38
CA ILE A 461 5.13 11.58 2.39
C ILE A 461 6.02 10.55 3.11
N GLN A 462 6.67 10.95 4.20
CA GLN A 462 7.45 10.03 5.03
C GLN A 462 6.57 8.96 5.71
N ALA A 463 5.41 9.32 6.25
CA ALA A 463 4.47 8.38 6.83
C ALA A 463 4.03 7.33 5.79
N PHE A 464 3.66 7.74 4.58
CA PHE A 464 3.23 6.84 3.51
C PHE A 464 4.37 5.98 2.97
N SER A 465 5.58 6.53 2.84
CA SER A 465 6.79 5.72 2.56
C SER A 465 7.02 4.68 3.65
N ASN A 466 6.81 5.04 4.92
CA ASN A 466 6.94 4.10 6.05
C ASN A 466 5.81 3.08 6.08
N ILE A 467 4.58 3.45 5.70
CA ILE A 467 3.45 2.52 5.57
C ILE A 467 3.77 1.52 4.46
N ALA A 468 4.17 1.98 3.27
CA ALA A 468 4.56 1.11 2.17
C ALA A 468 5.71 0.17 2.56
N LYS A 469 6.74 0.68 3.25
CA LYS A 469 7.84 -0.13 3.78
C LYS A 469 7.40 -1.11 4.87
N LYS A 470 6.46 -0.73 5.72
CA LYS A 470 5.98 -1.60 6.80
C LYS A 470 5.10 -2.70 6.24
N ILE A 471 4.23 -2.36 5.31
CA ILE A 471 3.51 -3.28 4.45
C ILE A 471 4.51 -4.24 3.81
N GLN A 472 5.60 -3.72 3.20
CA GLN A 472 6.73 -4.52 2.71
C GLN A 472 7.38 -5.44 3.75
N GLN A 473 7.64 -4.97 4.96
CA GLN A 473 8.28 -5.76 6.02
C GLN A 473 7.36 -6.84 6.62
N ILE A 474 6.06 -6.56 6.74
CA ILE A 474 5.06 -7.54 7.18
C ILE A 474 5.03 -8.71 6.18
N TYR A 475 5.27 -8.43 4.89
CA TYR A 475 5.42 -9.46 3.86
C TYR A 475 6.66 -10.35 4.00
N LEU A 476 7.72 -9.86 4.64
CA LEU A 476 8.98 -10.63 4.79
C LEU A 476 9.02 -11.51 6.05
N SER A 477 8.13 -11.25 7.03
CA SER A 477 8.18 -11.87 8.36
C SER A 477 7.09 -12.91 8.62
N LYS A 478 6.11 -13.03 7.71
CA LYS A 478 5.08 -14.07 7.70
C LYS A 478 5.43 -15.16 6.70
#